data_AF-A0A3M1UYT3-F1
#
_entry.id   AF-A0A3M1UYT3-F1
#
_cell.length_a   1.000
_cell.length_b   1.000
_cell.length_c   1.000
_cell.angle_alpha   90.00
_cell.angle_beta   90.00
_cell.angle_gamma   90.00
#
_symmetry.space_group_name_H-M   'P 1'
#
loop_
_entity.id
_entity.type
_entity.pdbx_description
1 polymer ?
#
loop_
_entity_poly.entity_id
_entity_poly.type
_entity_poly.pdbx_seq_one_letter_code
_entity_poly.pdbx_strand_id
1 'polypeptide(L)'
;MNVFILNTGRCGSTTWIRACEHIQNFSAGHESRLRLVGRERLDYPRNHIEADNRLTWMLGRLDAAYGDDAWYVHLRRDLDAAARSFARRSDFGIMKAWREGVLLGATPEADPLSLALDYLDSAERNIQLFLRDKSHQMEARLETIESDFPAFWDWIGAQGDLDAALDELHIRHNASDQGR
;
A
#
# COMPACT_ATOMS: atom_id res chain seq x y z
N MET A 1 18.71 2.95 3.37
CA MET A 1 17.50 2.55 4.10
C MET A 1 16.35 2.48 3.12
N ASN A 2 15.64 1.36 3.01
CA ASN A 2 14.47 1.27 2.12
C ASN A 2 13.22 1.29 2.96
N VAL A 3 12.17 1.91 2.44
CA VAL A 3 10.88 2.05 3.11
C VAL A 3 9.80 1.39 2.25
N PHE A 4 8.98 0.53 2.83
CA PHE A 4 7.88 -0.13 2.15
C PHE A 4 6.56 0.24 2.78
N ILE A 5 5.66 0.83 1.99
CA ILE A 5 4.30 1.18 2.39
C ILE A 5 3.39 -0.01 2.08
N LEU A 6 3.29 -0.92 3.04
CA LEU A 6 2.45 -2.11 2.95
C LEU A 6 0.98 -1.73 3.15
N ASN A 7 0.14 -2.16 2.21
CA ASN A 7 -1.27 -1.83 2.24
C ASN A 7 -2.12 -2.82 1.43
N THR A 8 -3.41 -2.84 1.71
CA THR A 8 -4.39 -3.69 1.01
C THR A 8 -4.88 -3.08 -0.32
N GLY A 9 -4.52 -1.82 -0.60
CA GLY A 9 -5.03 -1.01 -1.69
C GLY A 9 -6.25 -0.18 -1.29
N ARG A 10 -6.54 0.86 -2.06
CA ARG A 10 -7.66 1.82 -1.81
C ARG A 10 -7.59 2.56 -0.48
N CYS A 11 -6.41 2.62 0.13
CA CYS A 11 -6.12 3.29 1.40
C CYS A 11 -5.31 4.61 1.25
N GLY A 12 -5.22 5.16 0.04
CA GLY A 12 -4.51 6.42 -0.19
C GLY A 12 -3.01 6.29 -0.50
N SER A 13 -2.51 5.09 -0.79
CA SER A 13 -1.10 4.86 -1.12
C SER A 13 -0.56 5.72 -2.27
N THR A 14 -1.39 6.06 -3.27
CA THR A 14 -0.98 6.99 -4.34
C THR A 14 -0.74 8.39 -3.81
N THR A 15 -1.65 8.93 -3.00
CA THR A 15 -1.51 10.26 -2.37
C THR A 15 -0.29 10.28 -1.45
N TRP A 16 -0.08 9.21 -0.68
CA TRP A 16 1.10 9.06 0.16
C TRP A 16 2.41 9.15 -0.63
N ILE A 17 2.50 8.43 -1.75
CA ILE A 17 3.71 8.47 -2.59
C ILE A 17 3.89 9.81 -3.27
N ARG A 18 2.80 10.45 -3.72
CA ARG A 18 2.86 11.81 -4.28
C ARG A 18 3.45 12.80 -3.28
N ALA A 19 3.01 12.77 -2.02
CA ALA A 19 3.63 13.58 -0.98
C ALA A 19 5.11 13.23 -0.77
N CYS A 20 5.48 11.95 -0.86
CA CYS A 20 6.88 11.52 -0.78
C CYS A 20 7.75 12.00 -1.97
N GLU A 21 7.18 12.41 -3.11
CA GLU A 21 7.95 12.96 -4.25
C GLU A 21 8.63 14.30 -3.90
N HIS A 22 8.21 14.96 -2.80
CA HIS A 22 8.84 16.18 -2.26
C HIS A 22 10.04 15.90 -1.33
N ILE A 23 10.33 14.62 -1.05
CA ILE A 23 11.51 14.20 -0.29
C ILE A 23 12.72 14.13 -1.24
N GLN A 24 13.83 14.75 -0.85
CA GLN A 24 15.04 14.89 -1.66
C GLN A 24 16.09 13.80 -1.42
N ASN A 25 16.13 13.22 -0.20
CA ASN A 25 17.09 12.19 0.17
C ASN A 25 16.58 10.75 -0.03
N PHE A 26 15.34 10.59 -0.50
CA PHE A 26 14.74 9.33 -0.93
C PHE A 26 14.15 9.47 -2.33
N SER A 27 14.20 8.40 -3.09
CA SER A 27 13.31 8.25 -4.26
C SER A 27 11.98 7.66 -3.81
N ALA A 28 10.88 7.99 -4.51
CA ALA A 28 9.55 7.46 -4.20
C ALA A 28 8.90 6.82 -5.44
N GLY A 29 8.18 5.72 -5.25
CA GLY A 29 7.52 4.96 -6.31
C GLY A 29 6.19 4.35 -5.89
N HIS A 30 5.21 4.36 -6.80
CA HIS A 30 3.93 3.65 -6.63
C HIS A 30 3.84 2.55 -7.69
N GLU A 31 3.87 1.29 -7.25
CA GLU A 31 3.85 0.11 -8.12
C GLU A 31 4.95 0.13 -9.21
N SER A 32 6.12 0.70 -8.88
CA SER A 32 7.17 1.06 -9.85
C SER A 32 7.79 -0.14 -10.56
N ARG A 33 7.66 -1.34 -9.97
CA ARG A 33 8.22 -2.61 -10.46
C ARG A 33 7.19 -3.68 -10.74
N LEU A 34 5.92 -3.31 -10.88
CA LEU A 34 4.78 -4.23 -10.98
C LEU A 34 4.95 -5.34 -12.02
N ARG A 35 5.57 -5.04 -13.17
CA ARG A 35 5.71 -5.97 -14.31
C ARG A 35 7.02 -6.76 -14.31
N LEU A 36 7.93 -6.48 -13.40
CA LEU A 36 9.22 -7.15 -13.32
C LEU A 36 9.07 -8.51 -12.63
N VAL A 37 9.94 -9.45 -12.99
CA VAL A 37 9.93 -10.82 -12.46
C VAL A 37 11.30 -11.20 -11.90
N GLY A 38 11.39 -12.32 -11.17
CA GLY A 38 12.64 -12.75 -10.55
C GLY A 38 13.18 -11.68 -9.59
N ARG A 39 14.51 -11.56 -9.51
CA ARG A 39 15.18 -10.62 -8.59
C ARG A 39 14.78 -9.16 -8.85
N GLU A 40 14.62 -8.77 -10.11
CA GLU A 40 14.32 -7.38 -10.51
C GLU A 40 13.03 -6.85 -9.87
N ARG A 41 12.06 -7.73 -9.59
CA ARG A 41 10.80 -7.37 -8.91
C ARG A 41 11.00 -6.64 -7.59
N LEU A 42 12.07 -6.96 -6.86
CA LEU A 42 12.37 -6.42 -5.53
C LEU A 42 13.74 -5.75 -5.44
N ASP A 43 14.46 -5.53 -6.54
CA ASP A 43 15.83 -4.98 -6.51
C ASP A 43 15.85 -3.43 -6.42
N TYR A 44 15.10 -2.85 -5.48
CA TYR A 44 14.91 -1.40 -5.34
C TYR A 44 16.23 -0.66 -5.04
N PRO A 45 16.42 0.56 -5.56
CA PRO A 45 17.62 1.35 -5.24
C PRO A 45 17.68 1.66 -3.75
N ARG A 46 18.87 1.95 -3.23
CA ARG A 46 19.03 2.42 -1.84
C ARG A 46 18.27 3.73 -1.65
N ASN A 47 17.71 3.94 -0.46
CA ASN A 47 16.94 5.14 -0.11
C ASN A 47 15.74 5.29 -1.05
N HIS A 48 14.90 4.25 -1.08
CA HIS A 48 13.69 4.22 -1.88
C HIS A 48 12.48 3.93 -0.99
N ILE A 49 11.41 4.68 -1.24
CA ILE A 49 10.07 4.51 -0.66
C ILE A 49 9.19 3.90 -1.75
N GLU A 50 8.72 2.67 -1.55
CA GLU A 50 7.81 2.02 -2.48
C GLU A 50 6.46 1.76 -1.80
N ALA A 51 5.37 2.16 -2.47
CA ALA A 51 4.04 1.67 -2.15
C ALA A 51 3.53 0.77 -3.29
N ASP A 52 3.23 -0.47 -2.95
CA ASP A 52 2.68 -1.44 -3.90
C ASP A 52 1.85 -2.46 -3.12
N ASN A 53 0.53 -2.44 -3.33
CA ASN A 53 -0.41 -3.28 -2.60
C ASN A 53 -0.22 -4.78 -2.90
N ARG A 54 0.50 -5.15 -3.97
CA ARG A 54 0.77 -6.55 -4.32
C ARG A 54 1.98 -7.12 -3.59
N LEU A 55 2.77 -6.30 -2.90
CA LEU A 55 3.83 -6.80 -2.02
C LEU A 55 3.27 -7.67 -0.89
N THR A 56 1.99 -7.50 -0.54
CA THR A 56 1.25 -8.38 0.39
C THR A 56 1.24 -9.86 -0.02
N TRP A 57 1.41 -10.15 -1.32
CA TRP A 57 1.52 -11.50 -1.87
C TRP A 57 2.97 -11.96 -2.07
N MET A 58 3.94 -11.10 -1.77
CA MET A 58 5.38 -11.34 -1.96
C MET A 58 6.18 -11.18 -0.66
N LEU A 59 5.51 -11.17 0.50
CA LEU A 59 6.13 -10.85 1.79
C LEU A 59 7.29 -11.77 2.16
N GLY A 60 7.24 -13.07 1.86
CA GLY A 60 8.39 -13.97 2.08
C GLY A 60 9.61 -13.63 1.23
N ARG A 61 9.40 -13.09 0.02
CA ARG A 61 10.51 -12.63 -0.85
C ARG A 61 11.02 -11.27 -0.41
N LEU A 62 10.13 -10.41 0.08
CA LEU A 62 10.47 -9.11 0.66
C LEU A 62 11.30 -9.30 1.94
N ASP A 63 10.91 -10.24 2.79
CA ASP A 63 11.64 -10.65 4.00
C ASP A 63 13.05 -11.13 3.66
N ALA A 64 13.18 -12.03 2.70
CA ALA A 64 14.48 -12.55 2.28
C ALA A 64 15.41 -11.46 1.70
N ALA A 65 14.86 -10.40 1.09
CA ALA A 65 15.64 -9.34 0.44
C ALA A 65 15.97 -8.18 1.38
N TYR A 66 15.09 -7.85 2.30
CA TYR A 66 15.17 -6.63 3.13
C TYR A 66 15.00 -6.89 4.63
N GLY A 67 14.30 -7.96 5.03
CA GLY A 67 14.21 -8.43 6.42
C GLY A 67 13.99 -7.33 7.45
N ASP A 68 14.89 -7.23 8.42
CA ASP A 68 14.85 -6.18 9.46
C ASP A 68 15.67 -4.93 9.11
N ASP A 69 16.31 -4.91 7.92
CA ASP A 69 17.14 -3.80 7.45
C ASP A 69 16.31 -2.69 6.75
N ALA A 70 15.00 -2.90 6.60
CA ALA A 70 14.07 -1.96 5.99
C ALA A 70 13.00 -1.48 6.97
N TRP A 71 12.34 -0.41 6.56
CA TRP A 71 11.35 0.30 7.35
C TRP A 71 9.98 0.06 6.74
N TYR A 72 9.01 -0.28 7.57
CA TYR A 72 7.71 -0.73 7.10
C TYR A 72 6.61 0.18 7.63
N VAL A 73 5.82 0.76 6.73
CA VAL A 73 4.60 1.48 7.07
C VAL A 73 3.42 0.60 6.71
N HIS A 74 2.56 0.30 7.67
CA HIS A 74 1.26 -0.30 7.40
C HIS A 74 0.25 0.83 7.19
N LEU A 75 -0.02 1.16 5.92
CA LEU A 75 -0.98 2.20 5.57
C LEU A 75 -2.39 1.60 5.49
N ARG A 76 -3.27 2.07 6.36
CA ARG A 76 -4.62 1.54 6.55
C ARG A 76 -5.68 2.58 6.21
N ARG A 77 -6.91 2.10 6.10
CA ARG A 77 -8.13 2.90 5.90
C ARG A 77 -9.27 2.20 6.65
N ASP A 78 -10.32 2.94 6.98
CA ASP A 78 -11.61 2.38 7.35
C ASP A 78 -12.01 1.20 6.44
N LEU A 79 -12.25 0.05 7.07
CA LEU A 79 -12.48 -1.23 6.41
C LEU A 79 -13.71 -1.17 5.51
N ASP A 80 -14.79 -0.61 6.03
CA ASP A 80 -16.07 -0.48 5.35
C ASP A 80 -15.96 0.41 4.10
N ALA A 81 -15.27 1.55 4.22
CA ALA A 81 -14.99 2.43 3.10
C ALA A 81 -14.12 1.77 2.03
N ALA A 82 -13.09 1.03 2.44
CA ALA A 82 -12.22 0.27 1.53
C ALA A 82 -13.00 -0.84 0.80
N ALA A 83 -13.77 -1.65 1.54
CA ALA A 83 -14.57 -2.75 1.02
C ALA A 83 -15.58 -2.26 -0.01
N ARG A 84 -16.33 -1.19 0.31
CA ARG A 84 -17.24 -0.55 -0.66
C ARG A 84 -16.51 -0.02 -1.90
N SER A 85 -15.27 0.47 -1.77
CA SER A 85 -14.47 0.93 -2.91
C SER A 85 -14.06 -0.22 -3.84
N PHE A 86 -13.73 -1.38 -3.27
CA PHE A 86 -13.39 -2.58 -4.01
C PHE A 86 -14.61 -3.28 -4.62
N ALA A 87 -15.73 -3.35 -3.90
CA ALA A 87 -16.97 -3.96 -4.37
C ALA A 87 -17.47 -3.33 -5.69
N ARG A 88 -17.29 -2.01 -5.87
CA ARG A 88 -17.61 -1.30 -7.13
C ARG A 88 -16.72 -1.68 -8.32
N ARG A 89 -15.67 -2.47 -8.10
CA ARG A 89 -14.66 -2.86 -9.09
C ARG A 89 -14.43 -4.38 -9.11
N SER A 90 -15.46 -5.16 -8.74
CA SER A 90 -15.37 -6.62 -8.63
C SER A 90 -14.77 -7.28 -9.87
N ASP A 91 -15.12 -6.80 -11.07
CA ASP A 91 -14.78 -7.42 -12.34
C ASP A 91 -13.45 -6.93 -12.96
N PHE A 92 -12.63 -6.20 -12.20
CA PHE A 92 -11.35 -5.70 -12.68
C PHE A 92 -10.22 -5.86 -11.65
N GLY A 93 -8.98 -5.86 -12.15
CA GLY A 93 -7.77 -5.76 -11.33
C GLY A 93 -7.66 -6.86 -10.27
N ILE A 94 -7.27 -6.47 -9.06
CA ILE A 94 -7.01 -7.42 -7.97
C ILE A 94 -8.26 -8.17 -7.51
N MET A 95 -9.45 -7.57 -7.60
CA MET A 95 -10.70 -8.24 -7.19
C MET A 95 -11.06 -9.37 -8.16
N LYS A 96 -10.89 -9.14 -9.47
CA LYS A 96 -11.04 -10.21 -10.46
C LYS A 96 -10.02 -11.33 -10.22
N ALA A 97 -8.75 -10.97 -10.03
CA ALA A 97 -7.69 -11.95 -9.76
C ALA A 97 -7.93 -12.74 -8.47
N TRP A 98 -8.44 -12.08 -7.42
CA TRP A 98 -8.80 -12.72 -6.16
C TRP A 98 -9.89 -13.77 -6.37
N ARG A 99 -11.01 -13.39 -6.96
CA ARG A 99 -12.15 -14.29 -7.22
C ARG A 99 -11.79 -15.44 -8.16
N GLU A 100 -11.21 -15.13 -9.32
CA GLU A 100 -11.00 -16.14 -10.38
C GLU A 100 -9.72 -16.93 -10.18
N GLY A 101 -8.66 -16.28 -9.71
CA GLY A 101 -7.32 -16.87 -9.61
C GLY A 101 -7.04 -17.49 -8.24
N VAL A 102 -7.35 -16.77 -7.15
CA VAL A 102 -7.02 -17.25 -5.80
C VAL A 102 -8.13 -18.12 -5.24
N LEU A 103 -9.38 -17.67 -5.33
CA LEU A 103 -10.56 -18.42 -4.88
C LEU A 103 -11.10 -19.41 -5.93
N LEU A 104 -10.46 -19.51 -7.09
CA LEU A 104 -10.80 -20.44 -8.18
C LEU A 104 -12.29 -20.41 -8.58
N GLY A 105 -12.85 -19.20 -8.67
CA GLY A 105 -14.21 -18.94 -9.10
C GLY A 105 -15.13 -18.45 -8.00
N ALA A 106 -14.75 -18.59 -6.72
CA ALA A 106 -15.61 -18.36 -5.56
C ALA A 106 -16.99 -19.05 -5.67
N THR A 107 -17.80 -19.06 -4.61
CA THR A 107 -19.19 -19.52 -4.73
C THR A 107 -19.98 -18.50 -5.56
N PRO A 108 -20.84 -18.93 -6.52
CA PRO A 108 -21.64 -18.02 -7.34
C PRO A 108 -22.48 -17.01 -6.54
N GLU A 109 -22.81 -17.35 -5.29
CA GLU A 109 -23.60 -16.55 -4.37
C GLU A 109 -22.79 -15.47 -3.63
N ALA A 110 -21.46 -15.46 -3.76
CA ALA A 110 -20.62 -14.50 -3.07
C ALA A 110 -20.81 -13.10 -3.67
N ASP A 111 -21.42 -12.20 -2.91
CA ASP A 111 -21.64 -10.83 -3.35
C ASP A 111 -20.31 -10.04 -3.38
N PRO A 112 -20.23 -8.95 -4.18
CA PRO A 112 -19.01 -8.15 -4.33
C PRO A 112 -18.44 -7.58 -3.01
N LEU A 113 -19.29 -7.28 -2.03
CA LEU A 113 -18.83 -6.75 -0.74
C LEU A 113 -18.20 -7.85 0.11
N SER A 114 -18.82 -9.03 0.16
CA SER A 114 -18.24 -10.21 0.83
C SER A 114 -16.88 -10.59 0.24
N LEU A 115 -16.75 -10.60 -1.09
CA LEU A 115 -15.46 -10.84 -1.77
C LEU A 115 -14.41 -9.77 -1.41
N ALA A 116 -14.81 -8.50 -1.33
CA ALA A 116 -13.92 -7.42 -0.96
C ALA A 116 -13.45 -7.54 0.50
N LEU A 117 -14.35 -7.89 1.42
CA LEU A 117 -14.00 -8.10 2.84
C LEU A 117 -13.05 -9.27 3.01
N ASP A 118 -13.28 -10.38 2.31
CA ASP A 118 -12.42 -11.57 2.33
C ASP A 118 -10.99 -11.27 1.81
N TYR A 119 -10.89 -10.54 0.69
CA TYR A 119 -9.62 -10.05 0.16
C TYR A 119 -8.89 -9.14 1.16
N LEU A 120 -9.62 -8.17 1.74
CA LEU A 120 -9.05 -7.19 2.67
C LEU A 120 -8.54 -7.87 3.94
N ASP A 121 -9.32 -8.78 4.52
CA ASP A 121 -8.94 -9.55 5.71
C ASP A 121 -7.71 -10.41 5.44
N SER A 122 -7.65 -11.07 4.27
CA SER A 122 -6.50 -11.87 3.86
C SER A 122 -5.21 -11.04 3.73
N ALA A 123 -5.28 -9.93 2.99
CA ALA A 123 -4.14 -9.06 2.79
C ALA A 123 -3.68 -8.40 4.11
N GLU A 124 -4.62 -7.98 4.94
CA GLU A 124 -4.36 -7.38 6.26
C GLU A 124 -3.66 -8.36 7.20
N ARG A 125 -4.14 -9.60 7.30
CA ARG A 125 -3.52 -10.65 8.13
C ARG A 125 -2.13 -11.02 7.64
N ASN A 126 -1.91 -11.05 6.33
CA ASN A 126 -0.58 -11.30 5.77
C ASN A 126 0.42 -10.22 6.18
N ILE A 127 0.02 -8.94 6.09
CA ILE A 127 0.86 -7.81 6.54
C ILE A 127 1.14 -7.92 8.04
N GLN A 128 0.12 -8.09 8.87
CA GLN A 128 0.27 -8.19 10.33
C GLN A 128 1.19 -9.35 10.72
N LEU A 129 1.04 -10.51 10.07
CA LEU A 129 1.89 -11.67 10.30
C LEU A 129 3.37 -11.38 9.96
N PHE A 130 3.61 -10.69 8.83
CA PHE A 130 4.96 -10.32 8.40
C PHE A 130 5.60 -9.27 9.32
N LEU A 131 4.82 -8.32 9.82
CA LEU A 131 5.31 -7.22 10.64
C LEU A 131 5.58 -7.59 12.10
N ARG A 132 5.05 -8.71 12.59
CA ARG A 132 5.08 -9.09 14.02
C ARG A 132 6.48 -9.09 14.67
N ASP A 133 7.53 -9.28 13.87
CA ASP A 133 8.92 -9.39 14.31
C ASP A 133 9.84 -8.33 13.69
N LYS A 134 9.29 -7.30 13.07
CA LYS A 134 10.06 -6.19 12.49
C LYS A 134 10.32 -5.10 13.52
N SER A 135 11.57 -4.69 13.63
CA SER A 135 12.05 -3.65 14.54
C SER A 135 11.61 -2.25 14.08
N HIS A 136 11.52 -2.04 12.77
CA HIS A 136 11.22 -0.74 12.16
C HIS A 136 9.85 -0.75 11.49
N GLN A 137 8.80 -0.59 12.29
CA GLN A 137 7.43 -0.52 11.80
C GLN A 137 6.64 0.68 12.35
N MET A 138 5.73 1.19 11.54
CA MET A 138 4.79 2.26 11.87
C MET A 138 3.41 1.93 11.29
N GLU A 139 2.34 2.23 12.03
CA GLU A 139 0.98 2.29 11.46
C GLU A 139 0.71 3.73 11.01
N ALA A 140 0.08 3.88 9.85
CA ALA A 140 -0.47 5.15 9.36
C ALA A 140 -1.89 4.91 8.83
N ARG A 141 -2.77 5.90 8.91
CA ARG A 141 -4.15 5.77 8.45
C ARG A 141 -4.54 6.91 7.53
N LEU A 142 -5.32 6.61 6.51
CA LEU A 142 -5.83 7.62 5.59
C LEU A 142 -6.63 8.70 6.31
N GLU A 143 -7.39 8.33 7.34
CA GLU A 143 -8.23 9.23 8.11
C GLU A 143 -7.43 10.22 8.98
N THR A 144 -6.19 9.89 9.30
CA THR A 144 -5.27 10.68 10.14
C THR A 144 -3.98 11.04 9.40
N ILE A 145 -4.02 11.04 8.07
CA ILE A 145 -2.84 11.22 7.22
C ILE A 145 -2.10 12.54 7.48
N GLU A 146 -2.82 13.60 7.87
CA GLU A 146 -2.26 14.91 8.19
C GLU A 146 -1.35 14.89 9.43
N SER A 147 -1.59 13.99 10.38
CA SER A 147 -0.71 13.79 11.53
C SER A 147 0.31 12.68 11.31
N ASP A 148 -0.10 11.61 10.61
CA ASP A 148 0.73 10.42 10.43
C ASP A 148 1.86 10.66 9.43
N PHE A 149 1.66 11.51 8.42
CA PHE A 149 2.67 11.79 7.41
C PHE A 149 3.86 12.63 7.95
N PRO A 150 3.66 13.72 8.72
CA PRO A 150 4.78 14.38 9.42
C PRO A 150 5.54 13.43 10.35
N ALA A 151 4.83 12.58 11.11
CA ALA A 151 5.46 11.60 11.98
C ALA A 151 6.32 10.61 11.19
N PHE A 152 5.82 10.14 10.05
CA PHE A 152 6.58 9.32 9.10
C PHE A 152 7.83 10.05 8.58
N TRP A 153 7.66 11.30 8.14
CA TRP A 153 8.74 12.13 7.59
C TRP A 153 9.92 12.22 8.56
N ASP A 154 9.63 12.55 9.82
CA ASP A 154 10.63 12.63 10.89
C ASP A 154 11.22 11.26 11.20
N TRP A 155 10.39 10.22 11.27
CA TRP A 155 10.79 8.86 11.60
C TRP A 155 11.86 8.35 10.61
N ILE A 156 11.65 8.54 9.30
CA ILE A 156 12.62 8.09 8.28
C ILE A 156 13.78 9.08 8.05
N GLY A 157 13.80 10.21 8.75
CA GLY A 157 14.79 11.28 8.55
C GLY A 157 14.71 11.89 7.15
N ALA A 158 13.50 12.10 6.63
CA ALA A 158 13.29 12.72 5.33
C ALA A 158 13.77 14.18 5.34
N GLN A 159 14.30 14.62 4.21
CA GLN A 159 14.77 15.96 3.96
C GLN A 159 14.11 16.47 2.68
N GLY A 160 13.68 17.72 2.66
CA GLY A 160 12.96 18.29 1.52
C GLY A 160 11.96 19.34 1.97
N ASP A 161 10.91 19.50 1.18
CA ASP A 161 9.84 20.47 1.42
C ASP A 161 8.63 19.78 2.05
N LEU A 162 8.57 19.76 3.37
CA LEU A 162 7.47 19.14 4.11
C LEU A 162 6.15 19.88 3.86
N ASP A 163 6.17 21.21 3.76
CA ASP A 163 4.95 21.99 3.54
C ASP A 163 4.33 21.64 2.18
N ALA A 164 5.14 21.57 1.12
CA ALA A 164 4.66 21.13 -0.20
C ALA A 164 4.18 19.68 -0.20
N ALA A 165 4.82 18.79 0.58
CA ALA A 165 4.37 17.41 0.73
C ALA A 165 2.99 17.32 1.41
N LEU A 166 2.73 18.16 2.41
CA LEU A 166 1.44 18.22 3.09
C LEU A 166 0.35 18.79 2.20
N ASP A 167 0.67 19.78 1.36
CA ASP A 167 -0.27 20.30 0.36
C ASP A 167 -0.77 19.20 -0.60
N GLU A 168 0.12 18.28 -1.01
CA GLU A 168 -0.23 17.16 -1.89
C GLU A 168 -1.24 16.19 -1.25
N LEU A 169 -1.24 16.07 0.09
CA LEU A 169 -2.22 15.23 0.81
C LEU A 169 -3.66 15.74 0.65
N HIS A 170 -3.84 17.04 0.42
CA HIS A 170 -5.14 17.65 0.18
C HIS A 170 -5.63 17.49 -1.27
N ILE A 171 -4.76 17.03 -2.18
CA ILE A 171 -5.11 16.83 -3.59
C ILE A 171 -5.80 15.48 -3.78
N ARG A 172 -6.99 15.50 -4.40
CA ARG A 172 -7.76 14.29 -4.68
C ARG A 172 -7.25 13.56 -5.92
N HIS A 173 -6.25 12.70 -5.77
CA HIS A 173 -5.71 11.91 -6.90
C HIS A 173 -6.56 10.71 -7.35
N ASN A 174 -7.56 10.30 -6.55
CA ASN A 174 -8.29 9.04 -6.74
C ASN A 174 -9.82 9.18 -6.54
N ALA A 175 -10.38 10.35 -6.83
CA ALA A 175 -11.83 10.49 -6.92
C ALA A 175 -12.30 9.62 -8.10
N SER A 176 -12.99 8.52 -7.81
CA SER A 176 -13.80 7.85 -8.84
C SER A 176 -14.77 8.91 -9.38
N ASP A 177 -14.62 9.26 -10.66
CA ASP A 177 -15.58 10.11 -11.37
C ASP A 177 -16.99 9.62 -11.04
N GLN A 178 -17.78 10.50 -10.46
CA GLN A 178 -19.22 10.29 -10.41
C GLN A 178 -19.73 10.47 -11.84
N GLY A 179 -20.01 9.35 -12.51
CA GLY A 179 -20.86 9.30 -13.69
C GLY A 179 -20.15 9.51 -15.02
N ARG A 180 -19.99 8.42 -15.77
CA ARG A 180 -20.45 8.30 -17.15
C ARG A 180 -21.08 6.94 -17.36
#